data_AF-A0A7V9YZH3-F1
#
_entry.id   AF-A0A7V9YZH3-F1
#
_cell.length_a   1.000
_cell.length_b   1.000
_cell.length_c   1.000
_cell.angle_alpha   90.00
_cell.angle_beta   90.00
_cell.angle_gamma   90.00
#
_symmetry.space_group_name_H-M   'P 1'
#
loop_
_entity.id
_entity.type
_entity.pdbx_description
1 polymer ?
#
loop_
_entity_poly.entity_id
_entity_poly.type
_entity_poly.pdbx_seq_one_letter_code
_entity_poly.pdbx_strand_id
1 'polypeptide(L)' 'MNAQIAFMNPWGIRNDLNAGEITWGELYSIQPFGNQLMKMTMTGKDIRNLLNQQWQVGKTRMLQISDMKYT' A
#
# COMPACT_ATOMS: atom_id res chain seq x y z
N MET A 1 -15.70 -3.69 -2.50
CA MET A 1 -15.09 -3.40 -1.19
C MET A 1 -15.22 -1.91 -0.91
N ASN A 2 -16.06 -1.47 0.04
CA ASN A 2 -16.36 -0.05 0.30
C ASN A 2 -15.47 0.51 1.43
N ALA A 3 -14.14 0.51 1.23
CA ALA A 3 -13.18 1.09 2.18
C ALA A 3 -12.97 2.58 1.87
N GLN A 4 -12.71 3.40 2.88
CA GLN A 4 -12.51 4.86 2.72
C GLN A 4 -11.06 5.25 2.51
N ILE A 5 -10.11 4.40 2.92
CA ILE A 5 -8.67 4.64 2.88
C ILE A 5 -7.99 3.29 2.59
N ALA A 6 -6.92 3.30 1.80
CA ALA A 6 -6.07 2.14 1.56
C ALA A 6 -4.60 2.43 1.85
N PHE A 7 -3.88 1.41 2.30
CA PHE A 7 -2.45 1.44 2.58
C PHE A 7 -1.75 0.31 1.83
N MET A 8 -0.57 0.58 1.28
CA MET A 8 0.28 -0.43 0.64
C MET A 8 1.74 -0.19 0.99
N ASN A 9 2.46 -1.22 1.43
CA ASN A 9 3.91 -1.10 1.58
C ASN A 9 4.56 -1.06 0.19
N PRO A 10 5.42 -0.07 -0.12
CA PRO A 10 5.97 0.13 -1.46
C PRO A 10 6.82 -1.05 -1.92
N TRP A 11 7.46 -1.76 -0.98
CA TRP A 11 8.25 -2.97 -1.27
C TRP A 11 7.45 -4.14 -1.84
N GLY A 12 6.12 -4.11 -1.72
CA GLY A 12 5.23 -5.09 -2.33
C GLY A 12 4.90 -4.81 -3.80
N ILE A 13 5.28 -3.63 -4.32
CA ILE A 13 5.17 -3.25 -5.74
C ILE A 13 6.56 -3.47 -6.36
N ARG A 14 6.64 -4.36 -7.35
CA ARG A 14 7.92 -4.91 -7.82
C ARG A 14 8.31 -4.49 -9.23
N ASN A 15 7.38 -3.91 -9.98
CA ASN A 15 7.60 -3.46 -11.34
C ASN A 15 6.67 -2.30 -11.67
N ASP A 16 7.00 -1.56 -12.73
CA ASP A 16 6.11 -0.55 -13.30
C ASP A 16 5.05 -1.20 -14.19
N LEU A 17 3.93 -0.51 -14.38
CA LEU A 17 2.93 -0.87 -15.38
C LEU A 17 3.25 -0.12 -16.68
N ASN A 18 3.61 -0.86 -17.73
CA ASN A 18 3.98 -0.25 -19.00
C ASN A 18 2.74 0.19 -19.78
N ALA A 19 2.91 1.22 -20.61
CA ALA A 19 1.86 1.62 -21.54
C ALA A 19 1.69 0.56 -22.64
N GLY A 20 0.45 0.26 -23.02
CA GLY A 20 0.13 -0.71 -24.07
C GLY A 20 -0.87 -1.77 -23.61
N GLU A 21 -0.73 -2.98 -24.15
CA GLU A 21 -1.54 -4.13 -23.74
C GLU A 21 -1.13 -4.61 -22.33
N ILE A 22 -2.09 -4.63 -21.41
CA ILE A 22 -1.89 -5.11 -20.05
C ILE A 22 -2.09 -6.62 -20.02
N THR A 23 -1.06 -7.35 -19.59
CA THR A 23 -1.09 -8.82 -19.53
C THR A 23 -1.13 -9.34 -18.10
N TRP A 24 -1.63 -10.57 -17.91
CA TRP A 24 -1.58 -11.23 -16.60
C TRP A 24 -0.16 -11.40 -16.08
N GLY A 25 0.79 -11.76 -16.95
CA GLY A 25 2.20 -11.91 -16.57
C GLY A 25 2.78 -10.61 -16.04
N GLU A 26 2.43 -9.47 -16.65
CA GLU A 26 2.84 -8.15 -16.17
C GLU A 26 2.26 -7.84 -14.79
N LEU A 27 0.95 -8.03 -14.59
CA LEU A 27 0.30 -7.78 -13.30
C LEU A 27 0.89 -8.67 -12.19
N TYR A 28 1.17 -9.93 -12.46
CA TYR A 28 1.88 -10.82 -11.52
C TYR A 28 3.31 -10.38 -11.26
N SER A 29 4.02 -9.81 -12.25
CA SER A 29 5.36 -9.26 -12.04
C SER A 29 5.35 -8.04 -11.12
N ILE A 30 4.28 -7.25 -11.14
CA ILE A 30 4.09 -6.07 -10.30
C ILE A 30 3.75 -6.47 -8.86
N GLN A 31 2.87 -7.47 -8.65
CA GLN A 31 2.47 -7.95 -7.32
C GLN A 31 2.64 -9.48 -7.16
N PRO A 32 3.88 -9.98 -7.05
CA PRO A 32 4.16 -11.42 -7.18
C PRO A 32 3.88 -12.25 -5.92
N PHE A 33 3.56 -11.62 -4.79
CA PHE A 33 3.57 -12.30 -3.49
C PHE A 33 2.25 -13.01 -3.13
N GLY A 34 1.22 -12.90 -3.97
CA GLY A 34 -0.09 -13.51 -3.69
C GLY A 34 -0.78 -12.96 -2.44
N ASN A 35 -0.44 -11.72 -2.04
CA ASN A 35 -1.06 -11.05 -0.91
C ASN A 35 -2.57 -10.88 -1.14
N GLN A 36 -3.36 -11.08 -0.10
CA GLN A 36 -4.80 -10.86 -0.14
C GLN A 36 -5.16 -9.48 0.41
N LEU A 37 -6.23 -8.90 -0.12
CA LEU A 37 -6.76 -7.64 0.39
C LEU A 37 -7.43 -7.86 1.75
N MET A 38 -6.97 -7.11 2.75
CA MET A 38 -7.55 -7.11 4.09
C MET A 38 -8.33 -5.82 4.32
N LYS A 39 -9.57 -5.94 4.79
CA LYS A 39 -10.43 -4.80 5.16
C LYS A 39 -10.65 -4.79 6.67
N MET A 40 -10.44 -3.65 7.30
CA MET A 40 -10.64 -3.47 8.74
C MET A 40 -11.36 -2.16 9.03
N THR A 41 -12.13 -2.13 10.11
CA THR A 41 -12.62 -0.88 10.71
C THR A 41 -11.58 -0.40 11.70
N MET A 42 -11.13 0.86 11.57
CA MET A 42 -10.10 1.45 12.42
C MET A 42 -10.58 2.81 12.93
N THR A 43 -10.19 3.18 14.15
CA THR A 43 -10.41 4.56 14.63
C THR A 43 -9.40 5.51 14.00
N GLY A 44 -9.68 6.82 14.02
CA GLY A 44 -8.70 7.83 13.61
C GLY A 44 -7.39 7.77 14.41
N LYS A 45 -7.46 7.38 15.70
CA LYS A 45 -6.27 7.16 16.54
C LYS A 45 -5.43 5.99 16.03
N ASP A 46 -6.06 4.89 15.64
CA ASP A 46 -5.34 3.71 15.11
C ASP A 46 -4.64 4.05 13.80
N ILE A 47 -5.31 4.79 12.91
CA ILE A 47 -4.73 5.26 11.65
C ILE A 47 -3.52 6.16 11.90
N ARG A 48 -3.64 7.12 12.83
CA ARG A 48 -2.52 8.01 13.19
C ARG A 48 -1.34 7.23 13.77
N ASN A 49 -1.62 6.26 14.63
CA ASN A 49 -0.58 5.39 15.20
C ASN A 49 0.11 4.57 14.10
N LEU A 50 -0.64 3.99 13.16
CA LEU A 50 -0.12 3.26 12.00
C LEU A 50 0.81 4.15 11.16
N LEU A 51 0.41 5.39 10.86
CA LEU A 51 1.25 6.32 10.10
C LEU A 51 2.53 6.72 10.85
N ASN A 52 2.46 6.86 12.17
CA ASN A 52 3.65 7.20 12.96
C ASN A 52 4.68 6.06 13.03
N GLN A 53 4.26 4.79 12.83
CA GLN A 53 5.18 3.64 12.80
C GLN A 53 6.15 3.67 11.61
N GLN A 54 5.89 4.48 10.59
CA GLN A 54 6.74 4.65 9.41
C GLN A 54 8.12 5.24 9.76
N TRP A 55 8.20 5.94 10.90
CA TRP A 55 9.33 6.75 11.33
C TRP A 55 10.12 6.05 12.43
N GLN A 56 11.08 5.21 12.04
CA GLN A 56 11.99 4.56 12.98
C GLN A 56 13.43 5.04 12.77
N VAL A 57 14.20 5.14 13.85
CA VAL A 57 15.61 5.54 13.78
C VAL A 57 16.37 4.58 12.87
N GLY A 58 17.00 5.13 11.83
CA GLY A 58 17.78 4.36 10.85
C GLY A 58 16.95 3.53 9.86
N LYS A 59 15.60 3.57 9.91
CA LYS A 59 14.76 2.82 8.97
C LYS A 59 13.41 3.50 8.72
N THR A 60 13.22 4.02 7.52
CA THR A 60 11.94 4.55 7.06
C THR A 60 11.16 3.46 6.33
N ARG A 61 9.90 3.26 6.71
CA ARG A 61 8.97 2.31 6.06
C ARG A 61 7.70 3.02 5.64
N MET A 62 7.83 4.03 4.78
CA MET A 62 6.67 4.77 4.27
C MET A 62 5.69 3.84 3.56
N LEU A 63 4.41 4.09 3.74
CA LEU A 63 3.28 3.45 3.08
C LEU A 63 2.81 4.34 1.93
N GLN A 64 2.42 3.70 0.84
CA GLN A 64 1.59 4.33 -0.19
C GLN A 64 0.16 4.43 0.34
N ILE A 65 -0.46 5.60 0.14
CA ILE A 65 -1.79 5.93 0.67
C ILE A 65 -2.74 6.31 -0.47
N SER A 66 -4.01 5.97 -0.32
CA SER A 66 -5.09 6.40 -1.22
C SER A 66 -6.21 7.08 -0.42
N ASP A 67 -6.86 8.08 -1.02
CA ASP A 67 -7.95 8.88 -0.45
C ASP A 67 -7.63 9.63 0.85
N MET A 68 -6.35 9.84 1.13
CA MET A 68 -5.89 10.66 2.25
C MET A 68 -4.58 11.40 1.96
N LYS A 69 -4.29 12.44 2.77
CA LYS A 69 -3.01 13.14 2.80
C LYS A 69 -2.42 13.10 4.21
N TYR A 70 -1.11 12.91 4.29
CA TYR A 70 -0.35 12.91 5.54
C TYR A 70 0.93 13.72 5.29
N THR A 71 1.19 14.71 6.15
CA THR A 71 2.32 15.64 6.09
C THR A 71 3.00 15.71 7.43
#